data_AF-A0A4Q4Y2Q8-F1
#
_entry.id   AF-A0A4Q4Y2Q8-F1
#
_cell.length_a   1.000
_cell.length_b   1.000
_cell.length_c   1.000
_cell.angle_alpha   90.00
_cell.angle_beta   90.00
_cell.angle_gamma   90.00
#
_symmetry.space_group_name_H-M   'P 1'
#
loop_
_entity.id
_entity.type
_entity.pdbx_description
1 polymer ?
#
loop_
_entity_poly.entity_id
_entity_poly.type
_entity_poly.pdbx_seq_one_letter_code
_entity_poly.pdbx_strand_id
1 'polypeptide(L)'
;MSPVGWYMALIASLAVGTWSIEAPIEGYGITELEWKVPVRPGQDPVILNGTVQQVHDQLLELNPEYDAEIATFSVSETVTFDTSEVPESGLERRDHNVCKGYPAAFAPDIITGINYLRGVPGTATNGPGPGNCGRVSCLNRNAIWWCNDLE
;
A
#
# COMPACT_ATOMS: atom_id res chain seq x y z
N MET A 1 28.62 57.93 -8.82
CA MET A 1 29.48 57.19 -7.88
C MET A 1 28.62 56.84 -6.66
N SER A 2 28.01 55.65 -6.66
CA SER A 2 27.27 55.07 -5.52
C SER A 2 27.32 53.55 -5.69
N PRO A 3 27.79 52.76 -4.71
CA PRO A 3 27.94 51.32 -4.88
C PRO A 3 26.61 50.63 -4.56
N VAL A 4 26.08 49.86 -5.51
CA VAL A 4 24.94 48.98 -5.27
C VAL A 4 25.50 47.74 -4.58
N GLY A 5 25.20 47.60 -3.28
CA GLY A 5 25.67 46.49 -2.45
C GLY A 5 25.02 45.17 -2.87
N TRP A 6 25.84 44.14 -3.08
CA TRP A 6 25.41 42.78 -3.39
C TRP A 6 25.16 42.04 -2.07
N TYR A 7 23.90 41.88 -1.68
CA TYR A 7 23.52 40.93 -0.63
C TYR A 7 23.37 39.54 -1.24
N MET A 8 24.40 38.72 -1.14
CA MET A 8 24.28 37.28 -1.37
C MET A 8 23.66 36.65 -0.12
N ALA A 9 22.35 36.35 -0.16
CA ALA A 9 21.71 35.54 0.87
C ALA A 9 22.15 34.08 0.71
N LEU A 10 22.93 33.56 1.65
CA LEU A 10 23.25 32.14 1.76
C LEU A 10 22.03 31.41 2.33
N ILE A 11 21.31 30.68 1.48
CA ILE A 11 20.26 29.76 1.92
C ILE A 11 20.96 28.46 2.34
N ALA A 12 21.06 28.21 3.64
CA ALA A 12 21.53 26.94 4.16
C ALA A 12 20.44 25.88 3.94
N SER A 13 20.62 25.00 2.95
CA SER A 13 19.74 23.85 2.73
C SER A 13 20.00 22.81 3.82
N LEU A 14 19.05 22.63 4.75
CA LEU A 14 19.04 21.47 5.63
C LEU A 14 18.80 20.23 4.78
N ALA A 15 19.83 19.41 4.60
CA ALA A 15 19.68 18.10 3.97
C ALA A 15 18.80 17.23 4.86
N VAL A 16 17.53 17.07 4.50
CA VAL A 16 16.63 16.12 5.12
C VAL A 16 17.08 14.73 4.70
N GLY A 17 17.58 13.92 5.64
CA GLY A 17 17.92 12.53 5.35
C GLY A 17 16.65 11.75 4.98
N THR A 18 16.54 11.35 3.71
CA THR A 18 15.50 10.41 3.28
C THR A 18 15.92 9.01 3.72
N TRP A 19 15.15 8.39 4.61
CA TRP A 19 15.33 6.97 4.90
C TRP A 19 15.05 6.20 3.62
N SER A 20 16.04 5.47 3.10
CA SER A 20 15.81 4.53 2.00
C SER A 20 14.93 3.42 2.54
N ILE A 21 13.79 3.19 1.88
CA ILE A 21 12.96 2.03 2.17
C ILE A 21 13.68 0.83 1.54
N GLU A 22 13.89 -0.22 2.32
CA GLU A 22 14.47 -1.48 1.85
C GLU A 22 13.39 -2.56 1.87
N ALA A 23 13.41 -3.45 0.87
CA ALA A 23 12.53 -4.60 0.87
C ALA A 23 12.86 -5.52 2.05
N PRO A 24 11.88 -6.26 2.61
CA PRO A 24 12.13 -7.19 3.70
C PRO A 24 13.00 -8.38 3.28
N ILE A 25 13.04 -8.72 1.98
CA ILE A 25 13.83 -9.80 1.41
C ILE A 25 15.01 -9.19 0.65
N GLU A 26 16.23 -9.65 0.95
CA GLU A 26 17.43 -9.17 0.28
C GLU A 26 17.37 -9.47 -1.22
N GLY A 27 17.71 -8.48 -2.04
CA GLY A 27 17.69 -8.58 -3.50
C GLY A 27 16.32 -8.34 -4.13
N TYR A 28 15.26 -8.14 -3.36
CA TYR A 28 13.94 -7.83 -3.89
C TYR A 28 13.80 -6.33 -4.18
N GLY A 29 13.14 -6.03 -5.30
CA GLY A 29 12.72 -4.66 -5.60
C GLY A 29 11.55 -4.22 -4.73
N ILE A 30 11.33 -2.90 -4.67
CA ILE A 30 10.10 -2.34 -4.10
C ILE A 30 9.25 -1.81 -5.25
N THR A 31 8.00 -2.23 -5.28
CA THR A 31 6.99 -1.68 -6.18
C THR A 31 5.91 -0.98 -5.36
N GLU A 32 5.33 0.06 -5.94
CA GLU A 32 4.09 0.61 -5.39
C GLU A 32 2.93 -0.33 -5.72
N LEU A 33 1.98 -0.46 -4.78
CA LEU A 33 0.78 -1.26 -4.97
C LEU A 33 -0.27 -0.44 -5.71
N GLU A 34 -1.01 -1.11 -6.59
CA GLU A 34 -2.17 -0.58 -7.27
C GLU A 34 -3.46 -1.12 -6.63
N TRP A 35 -4.45 -0.27 -6.43
CA TRP A 35 -5.70 -0.58 -5.74
C TRP A 35 -6.90 -0.20 -6.60
N LYS A 36 -7.66 -1.20 -7.03
CA LYS A 36 -8.94 -1.01 -7.72
C LYS A 36 -10.07 -1.00 -6.69
N VAL A 37 -10.51 0.21 -6.32
CA VAL A 37 -11.38 0.44 -5.17
C VAL A 37 -12.55 1.35 -5.52
N PRO A 38 -13.77 1.11 -4.99
CA PRO A 38 -14.90 1.99 -5.20
C PRO A 38 -14.82 3.23 -4.29
N VAL A 39 -15.15 4.41 -4.84
CA VAL A 39 -15.25 5.66 -4.05
C VAL A 39 -16.62 5.79 -3.35
N ARG A 40 -17.68 5.23 -3.96
CA ARG A 40 -19.05 5.17 -3.43
C ARG A 40 -19.71 3.83 -3.77
N PRO A 41 -20.76 3.43 -3.02
CA PRO A 41 -21.56 2.25 -3.37
C PRO A 41 -22.12 2.31 -4.80
N GLY A 42 -22.00 1.21 -5.54
CA GLY A 42 -22.55 1.06 -6.89
C GLY A 42 -21.86 1.87 -7.99
N GLN A 43 -20.74 2.55 -7.71
CA GLN A 43 -19.94 3.23 -8.73
C GLN A 43 -18.82 2.34 -9.25
N ASP A 44 -18.41 2.61 -10.49
CA ASP A 44 -17.21 1.99 -11.06
C ASP A 44 -15.98 2.32 -10.20
N PRO A 45 -15.12 1.33 -9.93
CA PRO A 45 -13.94 1.54 -9.10
C PRO A 45 -12.89 2.40 -9.80
N VAL A 46 -12.16 3.16 -8.99
CA VAL A 46 -10.98 3.92 -9.41
C VAL A 46 -9.71 3.13 -9.11
N ILE A 47 -8.61 3.55 -9.72
CA ILE A 47 -7.28 3.00 -9.46
C ILE A 47 -6.50 4.02 -8.63
N LEU A 48 -6.05 3.61 -7.45
CA LEU A 48 -5.23 4.40 -6.52
C LEU A 48 -3.95 3.66 -6.17
N ASN A 49 -2.92 4.41 -5.79
CA ASN A 49 -1.60 3.84 -5.50
C ASN A 49 -1.14 4.14 -4.07
N GLY A 50 -0.28 3.28 -3.54
CA GLY A 50 0.42 3.47 -2.27
C GLY A 50 0.09 2.43 -1.21
N THR A 51 0.34 2.77 0.06
CA THR A 51 -0.09 1.95 1.20
C THR A 51 -1.59 2.08 1.40
N VAL A 52 -2.20 1.13 2.11
CA VAL A 52 -3.64 1.16 2.42
C VAL A 52 -4.07 2.45 3.14
N GLN A 53 -3.21 3.01 4.01
CA GLN A 53 -3.48 4.30 4.64
C GLN A 53 -3.52 5.44 3.62
N GLN A 54 -2.55 5.48 2.70
CA GLN A 54 -2.52 6.51 1.64
C GLN A 54 -3.71 6.37 0.69
N VAL A 55 -4.14 5.14 0.40
CA VAL A 55 -5.34 4.88 -0.41
C VAL A 55 -6.59 5.34 0.34
N HIS A 56 -6.71 5.05 1.63
CA HIS A 56 -7.81 5.53 2.47
C HIS A 56 -7.86 7.06 2.55
N ASP A 57 -6.72 7.73 2.71
CA ASP A 57 -6.63 9.20 2.68
C ASP A 57 -7.10 9.78 1.33
N GLN A 58 -6.68 9.17 0.20
CA GLN A 58 -7.14 9.55 -1.13
C GLN A 58 -8.65 9.33 -1.31
N LEU A 59 -9.20 8.25 -0.75
CA LEU A 59 -10.64 7.98 -0.78
C LEU A 59 -11.43 9.02 0.00
N LEU A 60 -10.93 9.47 1.14
CA LEU A 60 -11.52 10.56 1.92
C LEU A 60 -11.43 11.91 1.19
N GLU A 61 -10.38 12.16 0.42
CA GLU A 61 -10.26 13.36 -0.43
C GLU A 61 -11.32 13.35 -1.55
N LEU A 62 -11.55 12.19 -2.18
CA LEU A 62 -12.56 12.01 -3.22
C LEU A 62 -14.00 11.96 -2.68
N ASN A 63 -14.17 11.50 -1.44
CA ASN A 63 -15.44 11.37 -0.75
C ASN A 63 -15.27 11.55 0.77
N PRO A 64 -15.51 12.75 1.32
CA PRO A 64 -15.40 12.98 2.77
C PRO A 64 -16.33 12.10 3.63
N GLU A 65 -17.42 11.57 3.06
CA GLU A 65 -18.36 10.66 3.73
C GLU A 65 -18.00 9.17 3.52
N TYR A 66 -16.81 8.87 2.99
CA TYR A 66 -16.39 7.52 2.60
C TYR A 66 -16.63 6.48 3.70
N ASP A 67 -16.16 6.74 4.93
CA ASP A 67 -16.29 5.79 6.03
C ASP A 67 -17.74 5.50 6.42
N ALA A 68 -18.62 6.49 6.28
CA ALA A 68 -20.04 6.34 6.57
C ALA A 68 -20.78 5.56 5.47
N GLU A 69 -20.44 5.84 4.20
CA GLU A 69 -21.06 5.21 3.04
C GLU A 69 -20.55 3.78 2.81
N ILE A 70 -19.26 3.54 3.03
CA ILE A 70 -18.65 2.22 2.76
C ILE A 70 -19.19 1.13 3.70
N ALA A 71 -19.63 1.50 4.91
CA ALA A 71 -20.29 0.60 5.84
C ALA A 71 -21.60 -0.01 5.28
N THR A 72 -22.17 0.60 4.24
CA THR A 72 -23.37 0.11 3.55
C THR A 72 -23.06 -0.87 2.42
N PHE A 73 -21.78 -1.12 2.10
CA PHE A 73 -21.41 -2.11 1.10
C PHE A 73 -21.90 -3.49 1.51
N SER A 74 -22.81 -4.05 0.70
CA SER A 74 -23.09 -5.46 0.77
C SER A 74 -21.90 -6.22 0.16
N VAL A 75 -21.29 -7.12 0.94
CA VAL A 75 -20.19 -8.00 0.51
C VAL A 75 -20.54 -8.80 -0.75
N SER A 76 -21.83 -8.87 -1.10
CA SER A 76 -22.37 -9.56 -2.27
C SER A 76 -22.12 -8.86 -3.61
N GLU A 77 -21.83 -7.55 -3.67
CA GLU A 77 -21.71 -6.82 -4.95
C GLU A 77 -20.27 -6.61 -5.45
N THR A 78 -19.25 -6.85 -4.64
CA THR A 78 -17.84 -6.54 -5.04
C THR A 78 -16.84 -7.68 -4.83
N VAL A 79 -17.25 -8.79 -4.20
CA VAL A 79 -16.44 -10.01 -4.18
C VAL A 79 -17.18 -11.09 -4.95
N THR A 80 -17.36 -10.88 -6.26
CA THR A 80 -17.11 -12.03 -7.14
C THR A 80 -15.62 -12.30 -6.97
N PHE A 81 -15.28 -13.20 -6.05
CA PHE A 81 -14.05 -13.97 -6.22
C PHE A 81 -14.30 -14.74 -7.51
N ASP A 82 -14.03 -14.08 -8.64
CA ASP A 82 -14.14 -14.73 -9.93
C ASP A 82 -12.94 -15.65 -10.04
N THR A 83 -13.03 -16.78 -9.34
CA THR A 83 -12.11 -17.90 -9.48
C THR A 83 -12.15 -18.43 -10.91
N SER A 84 -13.09 -17.98 -11.76
CA SER A 84 -13.23 -18.44 -13.14
C SER A 84 -12.13 -17.90 -14.07
N GLU A 85 -11.41 -16.84 -13.70
CA GLU A 85 -10.29 -16.31 -14.52
C GLU A 85 -8.91 -16.79 -14.09
N VAL A 86 -8.75 -17.41 -12.92
CA VAL A 86 -7.52 -18.11 -12.56
C VAL A 86 -7.74 -19.59 -12.86
N PRO A 87 -7.14 -20.17 -13.91
CA PRO A 87 -7.19 -21.60 -14.11
C PRO A 87 -6.75 -22.29 -12.81
N GLU A 88 -7.59 -23.15 -12.23
CA GLU A 88 -7.20 -24.00 -11.09
C GLU A 88 -5.85 -24.72 -11.34
N SER A 89 -5.49 -24.91 -12.61
CA SER A 89 -4.22 -25.47 -13.06
C SER A 89 -2.97 -24.64 -12.74
N GLY A 90 -3.09 -23.43 -12.21
CA GLY A 90 -1.97 -22.56 -11.83
C GLY A 90 -1.86 -22.25 -10.33
N LEU A 91 -2.71 -22.83 -9.48
CA LEU A 91 -2.60 -22.65 -8.04
C LEU A 91 -1.89 -23.84 -7.43
N GLU A 92 -0.61 -23.67 -7.09
CA GLU A 92 0.12 -24.69 -6.34
C GLU A 92 -0.27 -24.69 -4.85
N ARG A 93 -0.21 -25.88 -4.26
CA ARG A 93 -0.47 -26.03 -2.83
C ARG A 93 0.64 -25.29 -2.08
N ARG A 94 0.26 -24.31 -1.25
CA ARG A 94 1.20 -23.59 -0.38
C ARG A 94 2.04 -24.59 0.40
N ASP A 95 3.34 -24.46 0.29
CA ASP A 95 4.28 -25.45 0.81
C ASP A 95 4.31 -25.41 2.35
N HIS A 96 4.67 -24.24 2.91
CA HIS A 96 4.72 -24.01 4.36
C HIS A 96 4.64 -22.52 4.71
N ASN A 97 4.27 -22.20 5.96
CA ASN A 97 4.32 -20.84 6.51
C ASN A 97 5.62 -20.64 7.29
N VAL A 98 6.42 -19.64 6.90
CA VAL A 98 7.63 -19.26 7.64
C VAL A 98 7.28 -18.28 8.74
N CYS A 99 7.55 -18.65 9.99
CA CYS A 99 7.36 -17.79 11.16
C CYS A 99 8.71 -17.36 11.74
N LYS A 100 8.79 -16.14 12.27
CA LYS A 100 10.00 -15.59 12.94
C LYS A 100 11.22 -15.45 12.01
N GLY A 101 11.02 -15.33 10.70
CA GLY A 101 12.07 -15.06 9.70
C GLY A 101 12.47 -13.58 9.58
N TYR A 102 11.72 -12.68 10.21
CA TYR A 102 11.93 -11.23 10.15
C TYR A 102 11.98 -10.63 11.57
N PRO A 103 12.55 -9.43 11.75
CA PRO A 103 12.50 -8.71 13.02
C PRO A 103 11.07 -8.59 13.56
N ALA A 104 10.94 -8.66 14.88
CA ALA A 104 9.64 -8.53 15.53
C ALA A 104 9.06 -7.13 15.29
N ALA A 105 7.78 -7.09 14.89
CA ALA A 105 7.01 -5.87 14.80
C ALA A 105 6.17 -5.64 16.06
N PHE A 106 5.87 -4.38 16.37
CA PHE A 106 4.95 -4.03 17.45
C PHE A 106 3.52 -4.40 17.05
N ALA A 107 2.95 -5.40 17.73
CA ALA A 107 1.66 -5.99 17.33
C ALA A 107 0.51 -4.97 17.18
N PRO A 108 0.36 -3.94 18.05
CA PRO A 108 -0.68 -2.93 17.87
C PRO A 108 -0.59 -2.17 16.53
N ASP A 109 0.61 -1.86 16.03
CA ASP A 109 0.77 -1.15 14.76
C ASP A 109 0.37 -2.03 13.57
N ILE A 110 0.68 -3.34 13.64
CA ILE A 110 0.25 -4.32 12.63
C ILE A 110 -1.26 -4.50 12.65
N ILE A 111 -1.88 -4.55 13.84
CA ILE A 111 -3.34 -4.62 13.98
C ILE A 111 -4.00 -3.39 13.38
N THR A 112 -3.46 -2.19 13.60
CA THR A 112 -3.95 -0.96 12.95
C THR A 112 -3.89 -1.09 11.43
N GLY A 113 -2.77 -1.54 10.87
CA GLY A 113 -2.64 -1.79 9.43
C GLY A 113 -3.68 -2.78 8.89
N ILE A 114 -3.95 -3.87 9.62
CA ILE A 114 -4.99 -4.85 9.28
C ILE A 114 -6.39 -4.24 9.31
N ASN A 115 -6.66 -3.32 10.26
CA ASN A 115 -7.96 -2.65 10.33
C ASN A 115 -8.20 -1.74 9.12
N TYR A 116 -7.19 -0.99 8.67
CA TYR A 116 -7.28 -0.26 7.40
C TYR A 116 -7.58 -1.19 6.22
N LEU A 117 -6.87 -2.32 6.11
CA LEU A 117 -7.11 -3.31 5.04
C LEU A 117 -8.53 -3.86 5.01
N ARG A 118 -9.14 -4.05 6.18
CA ARG A 118 -10.53 -4.51 6.29
C ARG A 118 -11.54 -3.42 5.94
N GLY A 119 -11.16 -2.15 6.04
CA GLY A 119 -12.02 -0.99 5.77
C GLY A 119 -12.01 -0.53 4.31
N VAL A 120 -11.06 -1.01 3.50
CA VAL A 120 -10.95 -0.64 2.07
C VAL A 120 -11.38 -1.84 1.20
N PRO A 121 -12.61 -1.88 0.68
CA PRO A 121 -13.05 -2.93 -0.23
C PRO A 121 -12.42 -2.77 -1.62
N GLY A 122 -12.48 -3.83 -2.42
CA GLY A 122 -11.92 -3.88 -3.77
C GLY A 122 -10.78 -4.88 -3.88
N THR A 123 -9.91 -4.68 -4.86
CA THR A 123 -8.77 -5.55 -5.11
C THR A 123 -7.48 -4.75 -5.19
N ALA A 124 -6.37 -5.41 -4.84
CA ALA A 124 -5.03 -4.84 -4.93
C ALA A 124 -4.15 -5.70 -5.83
N THR A 125 -3.18 -5.10 -6.50
CA THR A 125 -2.22 -5.79 -7.36
C THR A 125 -0.80 -5.37 -6.98
N ASN A 126 0.10 -6.35 -6.90
CA ASN A 126 1.50 -6.14 -6.53
C ASN A 126 2.43 -6.28 -7.72
N GLY A 127 2.48 -5.23 -8.56
CA GLY A 127 3.45 -5.04 -9.65
C GLY A 127 3.68 -6.23 -10.59
N PRO A 128 4.64 -6.15 -11.53
CA PRO A 128 5.08 -7.30 -12.30
C PRO A 128 5.92 -8.25 -11.42
N GLY A 129 5.75 -9.55 -11.60
CA GLY A 129 6.60 -10.57 -10.96
C GLY A 129 7.83 -10.94 -11.79
N PRO A 130 8.83 -11.58 -11.16
CA PRO A 130 8.99 -11.92 -9.73
C PRO A 130 10.08 -11.10 -9.03
N GLY A 131 10.21 -11.24 -7.70
CA GLY A 131 11.27 -10.61 -6.92
C GLY A 131 10.98 -9.17 -6.50
N ASN A 132 9.71 -8.83 -6.29
CA ASN A 132 9.29 -7.50 -5.85
C ASN A 132 8.46 -7.58 -4.56
N CYS A 133 8.47 -6.50 -3.79
CA CYS A 133 7.67 -6.33 -2.59
C CYS A 133 6.90 -5.00 -2.64
N GLY A 134 5.59 -5.07 -2.44
CA GLY A 134 4.72 -3.92 -2.22
C GLY A 134 4.54 -3.65 -0.72
N ARG A 135 4.76 -2.40 -0.30
CA ARG A 135 4.52 -2.00 1.09
C ARG A 135 3.03 -1.74 1.30
N VAL A 136 2.34 -2.71 1.88
CA VAL A 136 0.89 -2.68 2.10
C VAL A 136 0.49 -1.66 3.17
N SER A 137 1.22 -1.62 4.28
CA SER A 137 0.94 -0.74 5.42
C SER A 137 2.25 -0.35 6.10
N CYS A 138 2.35 0.86 6.63
CA CYS A 138 3.52 1.32 7.38
C CYS A 138 3.11 2.26 8.52
N LEU A 139 3.46 1.92 9.75
CA LEU A 139 3.20 2.73 10.95
C LEU A 139 4.33 2.57 11.97
N ASN A 140 4.89 3.66 12.48
CA ASN A 140 5.92 3.67 13.53
C ASN A 140 7.15 2.75 13.26
N ARG A 141 7.57 2.62 12.00
CA ARG A 141 8.63 1.70 11.51
C ARG A 141 8.25 0.21 11.53
N ASN A 142 6.98 -0.11 11.73
CA ASN A 142 6.40 -1.44 11.52
C ASN A 142 5.67 -1.45 10.18
N ALA A 143 5.75 -2.56 9.44
CA ALA A 143 5.15 -2.64 8.11
C ALA A 143 4.54 -4.01 7.82
N ILE A 144 3.52 -4.00 6.97
CA ILE A 144 2.99 -5.19 6.29
C ILE A 144 3.50 -5.13 4.86
N TRP A 145 4.08 -6.22 4.40
CA TRP A 145 4.65 -6.36 3.06
C TRP A 145 3.96 -7.48 2.30
N TRP A 146 3.71 -7.26 1.01
CA TRP A 146 3.30 -8.29 0.06
C TRP A 146 4.44 -8.47 -0.93
N CYS A 147 5.11 -9.61 -0.88
CA CYS A 147 6.18 -9.96 -1.82
C CYS A 147 5.74 -11.09 -2.73
N ASN A 148 6.26 -11.11 -3.95
CA ASN A 148 6.03 -12.17 -4.92
C ASN A 148 7.35 -12.77 -5.40
N ASP A 149 7.41 -14.10 -5.39
CA ASP A 149 8.59 -14.89 -5.71
C ASP A 149 8.53 -15.42 -7.15
N LEU A 150 9.65 -15.96 -7.63
CA LEU A 150 9.68 -16.84 -8.81
C LEU A 150 8.92 -18.13 -8.44
N GLU A 151 8.02 -18.59 -9.31
CA GLU A 151 7.65 -20.03 -9.30
C GLU A 151 8.84 -20.88 -9.75
#